data_AF-M2RMY6-F1
#
_entry.id   AF-M2RMY6-F1
#
_cell.length_a   1.000
_cell.length_b   1.000
_cell.length_c   1.000
_cell.angle_alpha   90.00
_cell.angle_beta   90.00
_cell.angle_gamma   90.00
#
_symmetry.space_group_name_H-M   'P 1'
#
loop_
_entity.id
_entity.type
_entity.pdbx_description
1 polymer ?
#
loop_
_entity_poly.entity_id
_entity_poly.type
_entity_poly.pdbx_seq_one_letter_code
_entity_poly.pdbx_strand_id
1 'polypeptide(L)'
;MPLGPANDKGTVLYYEETGVPAGATTYTTLILVHGAMFHGAIFRRMYPYAAANNLRIVCVNKRDYVGSTPYTIEELNALRGTTEEQRTILETIGLQLAYFIAWFIETERIPPISEAGGVTRTGGFALAGWSAGNIVTISCVGNAHKLPEATRELFASYFRTIVMHALAESSLLSFTTDMSVRTAGEVIDSGLRAVWRDPTVPPDEQAAAFEMAVSAYYPPLADIPADLSVITARKPLLEEGSSRPVTSVNQMRPEELSSMIDGDAFRRSQLLVVSVDHDILRQNTRRALFDCRVDAGDGKKVIWPELRVASIWCDQTLNDVLIWNWRIAQLWEAERELGHDGLRPLEILRFDNANHFPHWDDAERFTKFIANSI
;
A
#
# COMPACT_ATOMS: atom_id res chain seq x y z
N MET A 1 16.52 -4.71 -19.51
CA MET A 1 15.23 -4.72 -18.78
C MET A 1 15.20 -3.51 -17.88
N PRO A 2 14.05 -2.84 -17.67
CA PRO A 2 13.94 -1.69 -16.78
C PRO A 2 14.17 -2.16 -15.32
N LEU A 3 15.40 -2.04 -14.86
CA LEU A 3 15.86 -2.46 -13.53
C LEU A 3 16.49 -1.26 -12.85
N GLY A 4 16.03 -0.96 -11.63
CA GLY A 4 16.68 0.01 -10.75
C GLY A 4 17.37 -0.70 -9.58
N PRO A 5 18.54 -0.23 -9.13
CA PRO A 5 19.18 -0.76 -7.94
C PRO A 5 18.32 -0.51 -6.70
N ALA A 6 18.33 -1.47 -5.79
CA ALA A 6 17.68 -1.41 -4.49
C ALA A 6 18.71 -1.30 -3.34
N ASN A 7 19.99 -1.49 -3.64
CA ASN A 7 21.12 -1.27 -2.75
C ASN A 7 22.43 -1.27 -3.56
N ASP A 8 23.54 -1.08 -2.86
CA ASP A 8 24.91 -1.18 -3.37
C ASP A 8 25.44 -2.63 -3.49
N LYS A 9 24.62 -3.63 -3.14
CA LYS A 9 24.96 -5.06 -3.14
C LYS A 9 24.43 -5.82 -4.36
N GLY A 10 23.99 -5.10 -5.40
CA GLY A 10 23.50 -5.69 -6.65
C GLY A 10 22.06 -6.21 -6.59
N THR A 11 21.31 -5.92 -5.53
CA THR A 11 19.85 -6.15 -5.53
C THR A 11 19.19 -5.13 -6.44
N VAL A 12 18.27 -5.58 -7.28
CA VAL A 12 17.51 -4.73 -8.21
C VAL A 12 16.01 -4.96 -8.08
N LEU A 13 15.24 -3.92 -8.35
CA LEU A 13 13.80 -3.97 -8.52
C LEU A 13 13.46 -3.73 -9.99
N TYR A 14 12.61 -4.58 -10.53
CA TYR A 14 11.99 -4.37 -11.83
C TYR A 14 10.89 -3.32 -11.73
N TYR A 15 10.77 -2.49 -12.77
CA TYR A 15 9.69 -1.53 -12.86
C TYR A 15 9.19 -1.36 -14.29
N GLU A 16 7.92 -0.99 -14.44
CA GLU A 16 7.34 -0.52 -15.69
C GLU A 16 6.85 0.91 -15.51
N GLU A 17 6.79 1.68 -16.59
CA GLU A 17 6.32 3.05 -16.49
C GLU A 17 5.70 3.60 -17.77
N THR A 18 4.98 4.70 -17.63
CA THR A 18 4.34 5.43 -18.75
C THR A 18 5.28 6.40 -19.46
N GLY A 19 6.43 6.70 -18.86
CA GLY A 19 7.31 7.79 -19.29
C GLY A 19 6.76 9.18 -18.93
N VAL A 20 7.52 10.20 -19.33
CA VAL A 20 7.17 11.62 -19.09
C VAL A 20 5.94 12.02 -19.91
N PRO A 21 4.93 12.67 -19.33
CA PRO A 21 3.80 13.20 -20.10
C PRO A 21 4.26 14.14 -21.22
N ALA A 22 3.76 13.93 -22.43
CA ALA A 22 4.22 14.64 -23.61
C ALA A 22 4.06 16.17 -23.45
N GLY A 23 5.15 16.91 -23.62
CA GLY A 23 5.16 18.38 -23.51
C GLY A 23 5.15 18.93 -22.08
N ALA A 24 5.12 18.08 -21.05
CA ALA A 24 5.17 18.52 -19.67
C ALA A 24 6.59 18.90 -19.23
N THR A 25 6.73 20.09 -18.64
CA THR A 25 7.95 20.53 -17.94
C THR A 25 7.91 20.25 -16.43
N THR A 26 6.71 20.04 -15.89
CA THR A 26 6.44 19.60 -14.51
C THR A 26 5.30 18.60 -14.52
N TYR A 27 5.42 17.55 -13.71
CA TYR A 27 4.45 16.43 -13.61
C TYR A 27 4.64 15.73 -12.26
N THR A 28 3.60 15.04 -11.79
CA THR A 28 3.73 14.22 -10.57
C THR A 28 4.14 12.81 -10.94
N THR A 29 5.13 12.25 -10.24
CA THR A 29 5.49 10.83 -10.37
C THR A 29 4.70 9.99 -9.38
N LEU A 30 3.90 9.04 -9.85
CA LEU A 30 3.16 8.10 -9.01
C LEU A 30 3.88 6.75 -8.99
N ILE A 31 4.50 6.41 -7.87
CA ILE A 31 5.21 5.15 -7.68
C ILE A 31 4.25 4.16 -7.02
N LEU A 32 3.88 3.08 -7.72
CA LEU A 32 2.90 2.07 -7.31
C LEU A 32 3.59 0.76 -6.91
N VAL A 33 3.27 0.26 -5.72
CA VAL A 33 3.70 -1.06 -5.22
C VAL A 33 2.49 -1.98 -5.10
N HIS A 34 2.56 -3.12 -5.79
CA HIS A 34 1.45 -4.07 -5.94
C HIS A 34 1.13 -4.87 -4.66
N GLY A 35 -0.09 -5.42 -4.64
CA GLY A 35 -0.62 -6.29 -3.59
C GLY A 35 -0.03 -7.70 -3.57
N ALA A 36 -0.66 -8.59 -2.81
CA ALA A 36 -0.27 -9.99 -2.76
C ALA A 36 -0.70 -10.70 -4.06
N MET A 37 0.09 -11.69 -4.50
CA MET A 37 -0.15 -12.52 -5.69
C MET A 37 -0.01 -11.80 -7.04
N PHE A 38 -0.49 -10.57 -7.18
CA PHE A 38 -0.28 -9.76 -8.36
C PHE A 38 1.13 -9.18 -8.42
N HIS A 39 1.55 -8.68 -9.58
CA HIS A 39 2.71 -7.81 -9.78
C HIS A 39 2.32 -6.52 -10.53
N GLY A 40 3.28 -5.64 -10.83
CA GLY A 40 3.04 -4.29 -11.35
C GLY A 40 2.21 -4.19 -12.65
N ALA A 41 2.12 -5.27 -13.43
CA ALA A 41 1.32 -5.32 -14.65
C ALA A 41 -0.18 -5.11 -14.40
N ILE A 42 -0.67 -5.37 -13.18
CA ILE A 42 -2.06 -5.15 -12.78
C ILE A 42 -2.50 -3.68 -12.96
N PHE A 43 -1.56 -2.74 -12.93
CA PHE A 43 -1.84 -1.31 -13.06
C PHE A 43 -1.80 -0.81 -14.52
N ARG A 44 -1.47 -1.65 -15.51
CA ARG A 44 -1.31 -1.21 -16.92
C ARG A 44 -2.56 -0.56 -17.50
N ARG A 45 -3.75 -0.92 -17.02
CA ARG A 45 -5.01 -0.29 -17.45
C ARG A 45 -5.07 1.21 -17.09
N MET A 46 -4.28 1.69 -16.13
CA MET A 46 -4.18 3.10 -15.79
C MET A 46 -3.33 3.92 -16.79
N TYR A 47 -2.44 3.26 -17.55
CA TYR A 47 -1.41 3.94 -18.36
C TYR A 47 -1.98 4.89 -19.41
N PRO A 48 -3.04 4.53 -20.17
CA PRO A 48 -3.63 5.44 -21.17
C PRO A 48 -4.15 6.76 -20.58
N TYR A 49 -4.41 6.80 -19.27
CA TYR A 49 -5.00 7.94 -18.57
C TYR A 49 -3.98 8.79 -17.81
N ALA A 50 -2.72 8.36 -17.75
CA ALA A 50 -1.68 9.03 -16.98
C ALA A 50 -1.36 10.43 -17.50
N ALA A 51 -1.10 10.57 -18.80
CA ALA A 51 -0.71 11.84 -19.41
C ALA A 51 -1.79 12.91 -19.30
N ALA A 52 -3.07 12.54 -19.47
CA ALA A 52 -4.21 13.46 -19.34
C ALA A 52 -4.36 14.01 -17.92
N ASN A 53 -3.81 13.32 -16.91
CA ASN A 53 -3.80 13.74 -15.51
C ASN A 53 -2.43 14.28 -15.06
N ASN A 54 -1.53 14.59 -16.01
CA ASN A 54 -0.16 15.06 -15.77
C ASN A 54 0.64 14.15 -14.81
N LEU A 55 0.47 12.82 -14.95
CA LEU A 55 1.14 11.80 -14.17
C LEU A 55 2.17 11.03 -15.00
N ARG A 56 3.32 10.73 -14.37
CA ARG A 56 4.21 9.62 -14.76
C ARG A 56 3.95 8.47 -13.79
N ILE A 57 3.37 7.38 -14.26
CA ILE A 57 3.11 6.20 -13.42
C ILE A 57 4.33 5.27 -13.50
N VAL A 58 4.83 4.83 -12.35
CA VAL A 58 5.97 3.89 -12.20
C VAL A 58 5.51 2.72 -11.32
N CYS A 59 5.37 1.54 -11.91
CA CYS A 59 4.91 0.33 -11.23
C CYS A 59 6.11 -0.54 -10.87
N VAL A 60 6.36 -0.72 -9.57
CA VAL A 60 7.56 -1.42 -9.07
C VAL A 60 7.18 -2.83 -8.60
N ASN A 61 7.88 -3.84 -9.10
CA ASN A 61 7.78 -5.20 -8.60
C ASN A 61 8.61 -5.37 -7.34
N LYS A 62 8.00 -5.89 -6.27
CA LYS A 62 8.71 -6.22 -5.02
C LYS A 62 9.81 -7.27 -5.29
N ARG A 63 10.76 -7.42 -4.35
CA ARG A 63 11.71 -8.54 -4.33
C ARG A 63 10.96 -9.86 -4.53
N ASP A 64 11.62 -10.81 -5.20
CA ASP A 64 11.13 -12.18 -5.48
C ASP A 64 9.98 -12.30 -6.50
N TYR A 65 9.29 -11.21 -6.83
CA TYR A 65 8.37 -11.19 -7.98
C TYR A 65 9.13 -11.05 -9.31
N VAL A 66 8.49 -11.51 -10.39
CA VAL A 66 9.02 -11.48 -11.76
C VAL A 66 9.84 -10.22 -12.08
N GLY A 67 11.07 -10.44 -12.56
CA GLY A 67 12.02 -9.39 -12.95
C GLY A 67 12.88 -8.81 -11.82
N SER A 68 12.42 -8.83 -10.57
CA SER A 68 13.17 -8.32 -9.40
C SER A 68 14.09 -9.39 -8.82
N THR A 69 15.08 -8.98 -8.03
CA THR A 69 15.99 -9.92 -7.35
C THR A 69 15.22 -10.78 -6.33
N PRO A 70 15.35 -12.12 -6.37
CA PRO A 70 14.81 -13.02 -5.34
C PRO A 70 15.37 -12.76 -3.95
N TYR A 71 14.64 -13.17 -2.92
CA TYR A 71 15.22 -13.26 -1.58
C TYR A 71 16.22 -14.43 -1.51
N THR A 72 17.30 -14.23 -0.78
CA THR A 72 18.22 -15.29 -0.38
C THR A 72 17.55 -16.22 0.64
N ILE A 73 18.12 -17.42 0.83
CA ILE A 73 17.62 -18.37 1.82
C ILE A 73 17.68 -17.76 3.22
N GLU A 74 18.74 -17.00 3.51
CA GLU A 74 18.95 -16.31 4.78
C GLU A 74 17.88 -15.24 5.02
N GLU A 75 17.56 -14.43 4.00
CA GLU A 75 16.47 -13.43 4.09
C GLU A 75 15.10 -14.11 4.30
N LEU A 76 14.83 -15.23 3.60
CA LEU A 76 13.60 -16.00 3.79
C LEU A 76 13.53 -16.66 5.17
N ASN A 77 14.67 -17.07 5.74
CA ASN A 77 14.74 -17.60 7.10
C ASN A 77 14.52 -16.49 8.12
N ALA A 78 15.06 -15.29 7.91
CA ALA A 78 14.81 -14.14 8.77
C ALA A 78 13.32 -13.75 8.82
N LEU A 79 12.61 -13.85 7.68
CA LEU A 79 11.15 -13.64 7.65
C LEU A 79 10.36 -14.68 8.46
N ARG A 80 10.91 -15.89 8.66
CA ARG A 80 10.33 -16.95 9.52
C ARG A 80 10.86 -16.93 10.95
N GLY A 81 11.87 -16.12 11.20
CA GLY A 81 12.65 -16.14 12.42
C GLY A 81 11.96 -15.45 13.58
N THR A 82 12.79 -15.04 14.54
CA THR A 82 12.38 -14.26 15.70
C THR A 82 11.84 -12.89 15.30
N THR A 83 11.10 -12.23 16.19
CA THR A 83 10.60 -10.85 16.00
C THR A 83 11.73 -9.88 15.62
N GLU A 84 12.95 -10.05 16.14
CA GLU A 84 14.08 -9.17 15.81
C GLU A 84 14.64 -9.42 14.41
N GLU A 85 14.73 -10.68 13.98
CA GLU A 85 15.11 -11.04 12.60
C GLU A 85 14.07 -10.52 11.60
N GLN A 86 12.79 -10.73 11.90
CA GLN A 86 11.68 -10.21 11.11
C GLN A 86 11.70 -8.68 11.01
N ARG A 87 12.00 -7.98 12.12
CA ARG A 87 12.12 -6.52 12.15
C ARG A 87 13.24 -6.05 11.22
N THR A 88 14.40 -6.69 11.32
CA THR A 88 15.60 -6.35 10.54
C THR A 88 15.37 -6.54 9.04
N ILE A 89 14.75 -7.66 8.64
CA ILE A 89 14.48 -7.91 7.22
C ILE A 89 13.39 -6.97 6.68
N LEU A 90 12.36 -6.67 7.48
CA LEU A 90 11.29 -5.77 7.03
C LEU A 90 11.78 -4.32 6.87
N GLU A 91 12.65 -3.88 7.77
CA GLU A 91 13.40 -2.63 7.61
C GLU A 91 14.24 -2.63 6.34
N THR A 92 15.01 -3.68 6.10
CA THR A 92 15.82 -3.83 4.89
C THR A 92 14.97 -3.70 3.64
N ILE A 93 13.82 -4.36 3.59
CA ILE A 93 12.85 -4.27 2.48
C ILE A 93 12.37 -2.82 2.27
N GLY A 94 12.03 -2.10 3.34
CA GLY A 94 11.63 -0.70 3.27
C GLY A 94 12.74 0.22 2.77
N LEU A 95 13.97 0.04 3.26
CA LEU A 95 15.13 0.83 2.84
C LEU A 95 15.53 0.54 1.39
N GLN A 96 15.35 -0.69 0.91
CA GLN A 96 15.58 -1.05 -0.48
C GLN A 96 14.66 -0.31 -1.44
N LEU A 97 13.39 -0.11 -1.07
CA LEU A 97 12.46 0.71 -1.84
C LEU A 97 12.89 2.18 -1.84
N ALA A 98 13.30 2.73 -0.69
CA ALA A 98 13.81 4.10 -0.63
C ALA A 98 15.06 4.30 -1.51
N TYR A 99 15.98 3.32 -1.52
CA TYR A 99 17.16 3.36 -2.37
C TYR A 99 16.79 3.40 -3.86
N PHE A 100 15.85 2.54 -4.28
CA PHE A 100 15.32 2.56 -5.65
C PHE A 100 14.72 3.92 -6.01
N ILE A 101 13.91 4.50 -5.13
CA ILE A 101 13.27 5.81 -5.38
C ILE A 101 14.32 6.92 -5.49
N ALA A 102 15.34 6.93 -4.62
CA ALA A 102 16.43 7.91 -4.70
C ALA A 102 17.18 7.82 -6.04
N TRP A 103 17.56 6.60 -6.43
CA TRP A 103 18.16 6.35 -7.74
C TRP A 103 17.27 6.82 -8.90
N PHE A 104 15.96 6.54 -8.81
CA PHE A 104 15.01 6.92 -9.85
C PHE A 104 14.91 8.44 -9.98
N ILE A 105 14.82 9.18 -8.86
CA ILE A 105 14.81 10.65 -8.85
C ILE A 105 16.04 11.20 -9.58
N GLU A 106 17.23 10.70 -9.25
CA GLU A 106 18.50 11.19 -9.80
C GLU A 106 18.71 10.82 -11.27
N THR A 107 18.36 9.58 -11.63
CA THR A 107 18.58 9.02 -12.97
C THR A 107 17.56 9.59 -13.97
N GLU A 108 16.29 9.58 -13.58
CA GLU A 108 15.18 10.00 -14.44
C GLU A 108 14.87 11.49 -14.33
N ARG A 109 15.52 12.19 -13.40
CA ARG A 109 15.44 13.64 -13.20
C ARG A 109 13.99 14.12 -13.11
N ILE A 110 13.20 13.46 -12.26
CA ILE A 110 11.82 13.88 -12.04
C ILE A 110 11.81 15.33 -11.52
N PRO A 111 10.78 16.14 -11.80
CA PRO A 111 10.72 17.51 -11.30
C PRO A 111 10.56 17.53 -9.77
N PRO A 112 11.23 18.44 -9.04
CA PRO A 112 11.01 18.63 -7.61
C PRO A 112 9.62 19.21 -7.34
N ILE A 113 9.20 19.19 -6.08
CA ILE A 113 7.95 19.82 -5.66
C ILE A 113 8.01 21.32 -5.98
N SER A 114 6.96 21.83 -6.63
CA SER A 114 6.80 23.25 -6.93
C SER A 114 5.38 23.70 -6.61
N GLU A 115 5.27 24.83 -5.91
CA GLU A 115 4.01 25.51 -5.64
C GLU A 115 3.88 26.69 -6.63
N ALA A 116 3.25 26.42 -7.78
CA ALA A 116 2.97 27.47 -8.74
C ALA A 116 1.71 28.25 -8.31
N GLY A 117 1.86 29.56 -8.08
CA GLY A 117 0.72 30.47 -7.90
C GLY A 117 -0.13 30.25 -6.65
N GLY A 118 0.36 29.53 -5.63
CA GLY A 118 -0.30 29.38 -4.33
C GLY A 118 -1.56 28.50 -4.30
N VAL A 119 -1.88 27.78 -5.40
CA VAL A 119 -3.12 27.00 -5.52
C VAL A 119 -2.90 25.54 -5.94
N THR A 120 -1.80 25.20 -6.64
CA THR A 120 -1.57 23.81 -7.10
C THR A 120 -0.12 23.37 -6.90
N ARG A 121 0.06 22.34 -6.07
CA ARG A 121 1.35 21.66 -5.86
C ARG A 121 1.60 20.72 -7.03
N THR A 122 2.68 20.94 -7.78
CA THR A 122 3.10 20.10 -8.93
C THR A 122 4.49 19.50 -8.65
N GLY A 123 4.94 18.59 -9.51
CA GLY A 123 6.23 17.95 -9.34
C GLY A 123 6.24 16.89 -8.23
N GLY A 124 7.43 16.45 -7.85
CA GLY A 124 7.67 15.44 -6.81
C GLY A 124 7.12 14.05 -7.15
N PHE A 125 7.06 13.21 -6.12
CA PHE A 125 6.47 11.89 -6.20
C PHE A 125 5.45 11.62 -5.09
N ALA A 126 4.51 10.73 -5.39
CA ALA A 126 3.67 10.06 -4.43
C ALA A 126 3.99 8.56 -4.42
N LEU A 127 4.03 7.96 -3.24
CA LEU A 127 4.29 6.54 -3.05
C LEU A 127 3.01 5.84 -2.64
N ALA A 128 2.46 4.99 -3.51
CA ALA A 128 1.23 4.25 -3.22
C ALA A 128 1.50 2.76 -3.01
N GLY A 129 1.00 2.24 -1.90
CA GLY A 129 0.85 0.79 -1.70
C GLY A 129 -0.58 0.38 -2.00
N TRP A 130 -0.76 -0.66 -2.82
CA TRP A 130 -2.05 -1.33 -2.95
C TRP A 130 -2.06 -2.59 -2.08
N SER A 131 -3.07 -2.76 -1.22
CA SER A 131 -3.24 -3.97 -0.41
C SER A 131 -1.95 -4.31 0.36
N ALA A 132 -1.42 -5.54 0.26
CA ALA A 132 -0.17 -5.96 0.91
C ALA A 132 1.08 -5.17 0.46
N GLY A 133 1.02 -4.41 -0.64
CA GLY A 133 2.09 -3.48 -1.04
C GLY A 133 2.33 -2.39 0.01
N ASN A 134 1.32 -2.06 0.81
CA ASN A 134 1.42 -1.11 1.91
C ASN A 134 2.41 -1.54 3.00
N ILE A 135 2.64 -2.84 3.19
CA ILE A 135 3.65 -3.33 4.13
C ILE A 135 5.03 -2.77 3.76
N VAL A 136 5.36 -2.74 2.47
CA VAL A 136 6.65 -2.24 1.98
C VAL A 136 6.70 -0.73 2.03
N THR A 137 5.65 -0.03 1.57
CA THR A 137 5.64 1.45 1.54
C THR A 137 5.63 2.06 2.94
N ILE A 138 4.89 1.47 3.90
CA ILE A 138 4.90 1.90 5.30
C ILE A 138 6.21 1.54 5.98
N SER A 139 6.82 0.40 5.66
CA SER A 139 8.15 0.07 6.19
C SER A 139 9.23 1.02 5.66
N CYS A 140 9.11 1.51 4.42
CA CYS A 140 9.97 2.55 3.86
C CYS A 140 9.85 3.87 4.67
N VAL A 141 8.63 4.35 4.93
CA VAL A 141 8.42 5.61 5.67
C VAL A 141 8.71 5.44 7.17
N GLY A 142 8.25 4.35 7.78
CA GLY A 142 8.44 4.08 9.21
C GLY A 142 9.89 3.86 9.63
N ASN A 143 10.77 3.52 8.68
CA ASN A 143 12.21 3.39 8.92
C ASN A 143 13.03 4.52 8.31
N ALA A 144 12.39 5.64 7.93
CA ALA A 144 13.07 6.78 7.33
C ALA A 144 14.22 7.34 8.17
N HIS A 145 14.15 7.21 9.51
CA HIS A 145 15.22 7.61 10.43
C HIS A 145 16.56 6.88 10.21
N LYS A 146 16.52 5.75 9.50
CA LYS A 146 17.70 4.95 9.16
C LYS A 146 18.26 5.24 7.77
N LEU A 147 17.58 6.08 7.00
CA LEU A 147 18.09 6.53 5.70
C LEU A 147 19.27 7.49 5.90
N PRO A 148 20.26 7.47 4.98
CA PRO A 148 21.29 8.50 4.93
C PRO A 148 20.66 9.90 4.94
N GLU A 149 21.32 10.86 5.58
CA GLU A 149 20.85 12.25 5.65
C GLU A 149 20.60 12.84 4.26
N ALA A 150 21.51 12.63 3.31
CA ALA A 150 21.35 13.05 1.92
C ALA A 150 20.07 12.49 1.27
N THR A 151 19.70 11.23 1.54
CA THR A 151 18.45 10.65 1.03
C THR A 151 17.22 11.27 1.69
N ARG A 152 17.29 11.58 2.99
CA ARG A 152 16.20 12.28 3.70
C ARG A 152 16.01 13.70 3.17
N GLU A 153 17.09 14.43 2.92
CA GLU A 153 17.06 15.78 2.33
C GLU A 153 16.54 15.77 0.89
N LEU A 154 16.97 14.78 0.09
CA LEU A 154 16.44 14.55 -1.24
C LEU A 154 14.92 14.35 -1.15
N PHE A 155 14.44 13.42 -0.33
CA PHE A 155 13.01 13.15 -0.22
C PHE A 155 12.23 14.34 0.35
N ALA A 156 12.81 15.19 1.20
CA ALA A 156 12.15 16.41 1.66
C ALA A 156 11.76 17.34 0.48
N SER A 157 12.52 17.32 -0.61
CA SER A 157 12.27 18.15 -1.80
C SER A 157 11.33 17.51 -2.83
N TYR A 158 11.03 16.21 -2.69
CA TYR A 158 10.32 15.44 -3.71
C TYR A 158 9.10 14.66 -3.19
N PHE A 159 9.11 14.18 -1.95
CA PHE A 159 8.09 13.27 -1.44
C PHE A 159 6.86 14.03 -0.95
N ARG A 160 5.75 13.90 -1.67
CA ARG A 160 4.50 14.65 -1.42
C ARG A 160 3.53 13.91 -0.52
N THR A 161 3.25 12.67 -0.90
CA THR A 161 2.10 11.93 -0.39
C THR A 161 2.42 10.43 -0.34
N ILE A 162 2.18 9.80 0.81
CA ILE A 162 2.04 8.34 0.88
C ILE A 162 0.56 8.00 0.72
N VAL A 163 0.25 7.12 -0.24
CA VAL A 163 -1.11 6.67 -0.53
C VAL A 163 -1.28 5.25 -0.05
N MET A 164 -2.20 5.04 0.91
CA MET A 164 -2.60 3.73 1.38
C MET A 164 -3.87 3.31 0.65
N HIS A 165 -3.70 2.65 -0.49
CA HIS A 165 -4.83 2.20 -1.32
C HIS A 165 -5.29 0.80 -0.92
N ALA A 166 -6.56 0.70 -0.51
CA ALA A 166 -7.22 -0.56 -0.18
C ALA A 166 -6.40 -1.40 0.82
N LEU A 167 -5.88 -0.73 1.83
CA LEU A 167 -5.12 -1.36 2.90
C LEU A 167 -6.08 -2.11 3.84
N ALA A 168 -5.84 -3.41 4.02
CA ALA A 168 -6.60 -4.28 4.92
C ALA A 168 -6.01 -4.25 6.33
N GLU A 169 -6.85 -4.19 7.37
CA GLU A 169 -6.42 -4.21 8.78
C GLU A 169 -5.54 -5.43 9.09
N SER A 170 -5.95 -6.59 8.60
CA SER A 170 -5.26 -7.88 8.78
C SER A 170 -3.83 -7.89 8.23
N SER A 171 -3.48 -6.95 7.34
CA SER A 171 -2.14 -6.83 6.74
C SER A 171 -1.18 -5.93 7.51
N LEU A 172 -1.61 -5.18 8.54
CA LEU A 172 -0.74 -4.22 9.24
C LEU A 172 -0.98 -4.05 10.73
N LEU A 173 -2.19 -4.30 11.21
CA LEU A 173 -2.56 -4.01 12.57
C LEU A 173 -3.32 -5.19 13.13
N SER A 174 -2.66 -6.12 13.84
CA SER A 174 -3.39 -6.78 14.92
C SER A 174 -3.29 -5.87 16.14
N PHE A 175 -4.11 -4.82 16.19
CA PHE A 175 -4.47 -4.25 17.49
C PHE A 175 -5.32 -5.24 18.31
N THR A 176 -5.67 -6.41 17.75
CA THR A 176 -6.48 -7.44 18.41
C THR A 176 -5.76 -8.29 19.46
N THR A 177 -4.47 -8.06 19.72
CA THR A 177 -3.84 -8.62 20.92
C THR A 177 -4.12 -7.80 22.18
N ASP A 178 -4.59 -6.55 22.07
CA ASP A 178 -4.97 -5.72 23.22
C ASP A 178 -6.43 -5.20 23.12
N MET A 179 -7.32 -6.00 23.71
CA MET A 179 -8.58 -5.63 24.37
C MET A 179 -9.24 -4.24 24.10
N SER A 180 -9.72 -3.95 22.89
CA SER A 180 -10.69 -2.83 22.73
C SER A 180 -11.80 -3.02 21.71
N VAL A 181 -11.82 -4.14 20.98
CA VAL A 181 -13.02 -4.60 20.28
C VAL A 181 -13.51 -5.92 20.88
N ARG A 182 -13.58 -5.95 22.21
CA ARG A 182 -14.47 -6.82 22.97
C ARG A 182 -15.68 -6.01 23.41
N THR A 183 -16.38 -5.36 22.50
CA THR A 183 -17.77 -5.00 22.76
C THR A 183 -18.57 -6.30 22.69
N ALA A 184 -19.04 -6.78 23.85
CA ALA A 184 -19.92 -7.94 24.00
C ALA A 184 -19.35 -9.37 23.80
N GLY A 185 -18.03 -9.55 23.82
CA GLY A 185 -17.42 -10.90 23.93
C GLY A 185 -17.34 -11.72 22.63
N GLU A 186 -17.67 -11.14 21.48
CA GLU A 186 -17.49 -11.78 20.17
C GLU A 186 -16.13 -11.40 19.56
N VAL A 187 -15.40 -12.40 19.07
CA VAL A 187 -14.20 -12.19 18.25
C VAL A 187 -14.71 -11.72 16.88
N ILE A 188 -14.33 -10.50 16.48
CA ILE A 188 -14.56 -10.05 15.11
C ILE A 188 -13.60 -10.80 14.20
N ASP A 189 -14.10 -11.87 13.60
CA ASP A 189 -13.39 -12.57 12.55
C ASP A 189 -13.62 -11.80 11.25
N SER A 190 -12.61 -11.07 10.80
CA SER A 190 -12.64 -10.45 9.48
C SER A 190 -12.56 -11.58 8.45
N GLY A 191 -13.40 -11.57 7.41
CA GLY A 191 -13.54 -12.69 6.48
C GLY A 191 -12.21 -13.14 5.82
N LEU A 192 -11.22 -12.24 5.69
CA LEU A 192 -9.89 -12.62 5.24
C LEU A 192 -9.12 -13.46 6.26
N ARG A 193 -9.22 -13.16 7.56
CA ARG A 193 -8.51 -13.88 8.62
C ARG A 193 -8.94 -15.35 8.66
N ALA A 194 -10.23 -15.63 8.45
CA ALA A 194 -10.76 -16.98 8.32
C ALA A 194 -10.15 -17.73 7.11
N VAL A 195 -10.02 -17.08 5.96
CA VAL A 195 -9.46 -17.67 4.73
C VAL A 195 -7.96 -18.00 4.88
N TRP A 196 -7.20 -17.14 5.57
CA TRP A 196 -5.75 -17.30 5.73
C TRP A 196 -5.30 -18.30 6.79
N ARG A 197 -6.17 -18.64 7.76
CA ARG A 197 -5.76 -19.32 8.99
C ARG A 197 -6.45 -20.65 9.27
N ASP A 198 -7.19 -21.21 8.31
CA ASP A 198 -7.66 -22.60 8.43
C ASP A 198 -6.56 -23.57 7.93
N PRO A 199 -5.77 -24.18 8.83
CA PRO A 199 -4.69 -25.08 8.42
C PRO A 199 -5.21 -26.39 7.82
N THR A 200 -6.52 -26.62 7.84
CA THR A 200 -7.15 -27.82 7.27
C THR A 200 -7.52 -27.64 5.79
N VAL A 201 -7.52 -26.41 5.27
CA VAL A 201 -7.77 -26.10 3.86
C VAL A 201 -6.46 -26.17 3.07
N PRO A 202 -6.39 -26.91 1.95
CA PRO A 202 -5.22 -26.95 1.09
C PRO A 202 -4.78 -25.54 0.63
N PRO A 203 -3.46 -25.27 0.49
CA PRO A 203 -2.97 -23.94 0.10
C PRO A 203 -3.58 -23.38 -1.20
N ASP A 204 -3.85 -24.24 -2.20
CA ASP A 204 -4.46 -23.82 -3.47
C ASP A 204 -5.93 -23.43 -3.29
N GLU A 205 -6.66 -24.10 -2.39
CA GLU A 205 -8.04 -23.74 -2.04
C GLU A 205 -8.07 -22.44 -1.22
N GLN A 206 -7.09 -22.22 -0.33
CA GLN A 206 -6.94 -20.94 0.39
C GLN A 206 -6.65 -19.78 -0.58
N ALA A 207 -5.76 -20.00 -1.57
CA ALA A 207 -5.43 -18.99 -2.57
C ALA A 207 -6.64 -18.62 -3.44
N ALA A 208 -7.41 -19.61 -3.90
CA ALA A 208 -8.63 -19.38 -4.66
C ALA A 208 -9.72 -18.69 -3.83
N ALA A 209 -9.92 -19.11 -2.57
CA ALA A 209 -10.86 -18.46 -1.67
C ALA A 209 -10.45 -17.01 -1.37
N PHE A 210 -9.15 -16.76 -1.19
CA PHE A 210 -8.61 -15.42 -0.98
C PHE A 210 -8.88 -14.54 -2.20
N GLU A 211 -8.54 -15.01 -3.39
CA GLU A 211 -8.74 -14.32 -4.65
C GLU A 211 -10.20 -13.91 -4.85
N MET A 212 -11.12 -14.84 -4.60
CA MET A 212 -12.56 -14.59 -4.66
C MET A 212 -13.01 -13.56 -3.61
N ALA A 213 -12.53 -13.65 -2.37
CA ALA A 213 -12.91 -12.74 -1.30
C ALA A 213 -12.43 -11.30 -1.56
N VAL A 214 -11.18 -11.12 -2.01
CA VAL A 214 -10.63 -9.77 -2.25
C VAL A 214 -11.21 -9.12 -3.49
N SER A 215 -11.62 -9.90 -4.50
CA SER A 215 -12.18 -9.36 -5.74
C SER A 215 -13.71 -9.30 -5.75
N ALA A 216 -14.36 -9.65 -4.63
CA ALA A 216 -15.80 -9.54 -4.49
C ALA A 216 -16.27 -8.09 -4.34
N TYR A 217 -17.52 -7.87 -4.73
CA TYR A 217 -18.26 -6.64 -4.46
C TYR A 217 -19.09 -6.82 -3.20
N TYR A 218 -19.12 -5.82 -2.34
CA TYR A 218 -19.93 -5.80 -1.11
C TYR A 218 -21.00 -4.70 -1.21
N PRO A 219 -22.08 -4.76 -0.40
CA PRO A 219 -23.05 -3.67 -0.33
C PRO A 219 -22.35 -2.31 -0.09
N PRO A 220 -22.66 -1.27 -0.88
CA PRO A 220 -21.97 0.02 -0.79
C PRO A 220 -22.24 0.70 0.57
N LEU A 221 -21.23 1.39 1.09
CA LEU A 221 -21.38 2.29 2.24
C LEU A 221 -21.19 3.76 1.86
N ALA A 222 -22.11 4.61 2.32
CA ALA A 222 -22.04 6.04 2.07
C ALA A 222 -20.86 6.71 2.81
N ASP A 223 -20.52 6.20 3.99
CA ASP A 223 -19.40 6.66 4.82
C ASP A 223 -18.93 5.49 5.70
N ILE A 224 -17.82 5.67 6.40
CA ILE A 224 -17.34 4.72 7.40
C ILE A 224 -18.25 4.84 8.64
N PRO A 225 -19.04 3.82 8.98
CA PRO A 225 -19.97 3.90 10.09
C PRO A 225 -19.22 3.95 11.43
N ALA A 226 -19.74 4.69 12.40
CA ALA A 226 -19.20 4.71 13.76
C ALA A 226 -19.30 3.34 14.44
N ASP A 227 -20.40 2.62 14.19
CA ASP A 227 -20.62 1.26 14.67
C ASP A 227 -19.97 0.22 13.74
N LEU A 228 -18.96 -0.46 14.26
CA LEU A 228 -18.22 -1.50 13.57
C LEU A 228 -19.09 -2.70 13.17
N SER A 229 -20.20 -2.95 13.88
CA SER A 229 -21.13 -4.04 13.58
C SER A 229 -21.75 -3.93 12.18
N VAL A 230 -21.92 -2.69 11.70
CA VAL A 230 -22.41 -2.40 10.34
C VAL A 230 -21.40 -2.87 9.29
N ILE A 231 -20.10 -2.71 9.56
CA ILE A 231 -19.04 -3.17 8.66
C ILE A 231 -18.98 -4.69 8.65
N THR A 232 -18.96 -5.32 9.83
CA THR A 232 -18.74 -6.76 9.96
C THR A 232 -19.93 -7.61 9.49
N ALA A 233 -21.14 -7.06 9.54
CA ALA A 233 -22.35 -7.74 9.05
C ALA A 233 -22.44 -7.82 7.51
N ARG A 234 -21.63 -7.05 6.76
CA ARG A 234 -21.64 -7.05 5.29
C ARG A 234 -21.13 -8.39 4.75
N LYS A 235 -21.82 -8.90 3.73
CA LYS A 235 -21.44 -10.10 2.99
C LYS A 235 -21.16 -9.76 1.53
N PRO A 236 -20.30 -10.52 0.84
CA PRO A 236 -20.13 -10.42 -0.60
C PRO A 236 -21.47 -10.51 -1.35
N LEU A 237 -21.67 -9.64 -2.32
CA LEU A 237 -22.70 -9.75 -3.35
C LEU A 237 -22.28 -10.86 -4.31
N LEU A 238 -22.65 -12.10 -3.98
CA LEU A 238 -22.51 -13.26 -4.87
C LEU A 238 -23.92 -13.64 -5.32
N GLU A 239 -24.32 -13.34 -6.56
CA GLU A 239 -25.64 -13.75 -7.05
C GLU A 239 -25.60 -14.38 -8.43
N GLU A 240 -26.08 -15.63 -8.51
CA GLU A 240 -26.72 -16.15 -9.70
C GLU A 240 -27.97 -15.28 -10.00
N GLY A 241 -27.97 -14.55 -11.12
CA GLY A 241 -29.14 -13.82 -11.61
C GLY A 241 -29.12 -12.28 -11.50
N SER A 242 -28.08 -11.67 -10.92
CA SER A 242 -27.88 -10.21 -10.90
C SER A 242 -27.31 -9.67 -12.23
N SER A 243 -27.65 -8.43 -12.60
CA SER A 243 -27.12 -7.71 -13.78
C SER A 243 -25.81 -6.93 -13.52
N ARG A 244 -25.18 -7.08 -12.34
CA ARG A 244 -23.86 -6.52 -11.98
C ARG A 244 -22.96 -7.61 -11.37
N PRO A 245 -21.62 -7.51 -11.54
CA PRO A 245 -20.86 -8.61 -12.11
C PRO A 245 -20.23 -9.57 -11.10
N VAL A 246 -19.89 -10.74 -11.65
CA VAL A 246 -18.89 -11.69 -11.16
C VAL A 246 -17.66 -10.94 -10.64
N THR A 247 -16.98 -11.46 -9.60
CA THR A 247 -15.79 -10.84 -8.98
C THR A 247 -14.80 -10.27 -10.02
N SER A 248 -14.06 -9.21 -9.71
CA SER A 248 -13.18 -8.53 -10.71
C SER A 248 -12.23 -9.51 -11.39
N VAL A 249 -11.68 -10.46 -10.63
CA VAL A 249 -10.81 -11.52 -11.16
C VAL A 249 -11.55 -12.39 -12.18
N ASN A 250 -12.80 -12.79 -11.91
CA ASN A 250 -13.56 -13.63 -12.83
C ASN A 250 -13.95 -12.91 -14.13
N GLN A 251 -13.82 -11.58 -14.18
CA GLN A 251 -13.96 -10.80 -15.40
C GLN A 251 -12.66 -10.72 -16.21
N MET A 252 -11.52 -11.06 -15.61
CA MET A 252 -10.25 -11.14 -16.33
C MET A 252 -10.25 -12.37 -17.24
N ARG A 253 -9.75 -12.21 -18.46
CA ARG A 253 -9.45 -13.38 -19.30
C ARG A 253 -8.34 -14.19 -18.63
N PRO A 254 -8.34 -15.54 -18.70
CA PRO A 254 -7.30 -16.36 -18.07
C PRO A 254 -5.88 -15.95 -18.47
N GLU A 255 -5.65 -15.62 -19.75
CA GLU A 255 -4.35 -15.18 -20.24
C GLU A 255 -3.96 -13.81 -19.65
N GLU A 256 -4.93 -12.90 -19.52
CA GLU A 256 -4.71 -11.59 -18.91
C GLU A 256 -4.35 -11.76 -17.43
N LEU A 257 -5.13 -12.52 -16.66
CA LEU A 257 -4.86 -12.80 -15.24
C LEU A 257 -3.47 -13.43 -15.07
N SER A 258 -3.14 -14.46 -15.86
CA SER A 258 -1.84 -15.14 -15.81
C SER A 258 -0.65 -14.21 -16.08
N SER A 259 -0.87 -13.14 -16.86
CA SER A 259 0.17 -12.16 -17.19
C SER A 259 0.41 -11.11 -16.08
N MET A 260 -0.36 -11.17 -15.00
CA MET A 260 -0.34 -10.19 -13.90
C MET A 260 -0.11 -10.82 -12.52
N ILE A 261 -0.08 -12.15 -12.42
CA ILE A 261 0.10 -12.89 -11.17
C ILE A 261 1.43 -13.64 -11.14
N ASP A 262 1.99 -13.80 -9.94
CA ASP A 262 3.17 -14.61 -9.65
C ASP A 262 2.89 -15.47 -8.41
N GLY A 263 2.23 -16.61 -8.66
CA GLY A 263 1.85 -17.55 -7.59
C GLY A 263 3.05 -18.16 -6.87
N ASP A 264 4.19 -18.29 -7.54
CA ASP A 264 5.40 -18.84 -6.91
C ASP A 264 6.05 -17.84 -5.96
N ALA A 265 6.23 -16.58 -6.37
CA ALA A 265 6.71 -15.52 -5.48
C ALA A 265 5.76 -15.34 -4.28
N PHE A 266 4.45 -15.43 -4.54
CA PHE A 266 3.45 -15.37 -3.51
C PHE A 266 3.67 -16.43 -2.42
N ARG A 267 3.82 -17.71 -2.81
CA ARG A 267 4.07 -18.82 -1.89
C ARG A 267 5.44 -18.74 -1.21
N ARG A 268 6.49 -18.39 -1.96
CA ARG A 268 7.88 -18.39 -1.44
C ARG A 268 8.11 -17.30 -0.40
N SER A 269 7.62 -16.08 -0.65
CA SER A 269 8.00 -14.91 0.15
C SER A 269 6.82 -14.02 0.58
N GLN A 270 5.81 -13.79 -0.26
CA GLN A 270 4.72 -12.88 0.10
C GLN A 270 3.96 -13.36 1.33
N LEU A 271 3.67 -14.66 1.43
CA LEU A 271 3.03 -15.25 2.61
C LEU A 271 3.82 -14.99 3.89
N LEU A 272 5.16 -15.00 3.81
CA LEU A 272 6.02 -14.71 4.95
C LEU A 272 5.95 -13.23 5.32
N VAL A 273 5.99 -12.34 4.32
CA VAL A 273 5.93 -10.88 4.53
C VAL A 273 4.61 -10.46 5.18
N VAL A 274 3.47 -11.04 4.77
CA VAL A 274 2.17 -10.73 5.40
C VAL A 274 1.98 -11.41 6.76
N SER A 275 2.82 -12.40 7.09
CA SER A 275 2.80 -13.14 8.36
C SER A 275 3.83 -12.63 9.37
N VAL A 276 4.55 -11.55 9.06
CA VAL A 276 5.46 -10.89 10.01
C VAL A 276 4.70 -10.47 11.26
N ASP A 277 5.36 -10.54 12.42
CA ASP A 277 4.82 -10.12 13.70
C ASP A 277 4.13 -8.74 13.61
N HIS A 278 2.86 -8.72 13.99
CA HIS A 278 2.01 -7.54 13.82
C HIS A 278 2.45 -6.38 14.71
N ASP A 279 3.19 -6.62 15.80
CA ASP A 279 3.77 -5.53 16.59
C ASP A 279 4.84 -4.78 15.80
N ILE A 280 5.58 -5.46 14.91
CA ILE A 280 6.54 -4.82 14.01
C ILE A 280 5.78 -3.93 13.01
N LEU A 281 4.72 -4.45 12.38
CA LEU A 281 3.90 -3.71 11.42
C LEU A 281 3.22 -2.50 12.06
N ARG A 282 2.72 -2.66 13.29
CA ARG A 282 2.16 -1.59 14.12
C ARG A 282 3.21 -0.53 14.45
N GLN A 283 4.43 -0.93 14.84
CA GLN A 283 5.51 0.01 15.13
C GLN A 283 5.94 0.79 13.88
N ASN A 284 6.04 0.13 12.72
CA ASN A 284 6.32 0.79 11.45
C ASN A 284 5.21 1.80 11.12
N THR A 285 3.94 1.41 11.28
CA THR A 285 2.78 2.30 11.08
C THR A 285 2.82 3.49 12.03
N ARG A 286 3.12 3.28 13.31
CA ARG A 286 3.22 4.36 14.29
C ARG A 286 4.31 5.36 13.91
N ARG A 287 5.51 4.89 13.56
CA ARG A 287 6.60 5.77 13.11
C ARG A 287 6.29 6.45 11.79
N ALA A 288 5.57 5.77 10.89
CA ALA A 288 5.22 6.34 9.60
C ALA A 288 4.19 7.46 9.72
N LEU A 289 3.20 7.34 10.62
CA LEU A 289 2.01 8.20 10.63
C LEU A 289 1.89 9.11 11.86
N PHE A 290 2.29 8.62 13.04
CA PHE A 290 1.96 9.25 14.34
C PHE A 290 3.18 9.78 15.11
N ASP A 291 4.36 9.18 14.91
CA ASP A 291 5.61 9.59 15.57
C ASP A 291 6.78 9.59 14.59
N CYS A 292 6.73 10.52 13.64
CA CYS A 292 7.73 10.64 12.58
C CYS A 292 8.98 11.46 12.98
N ARG A 293 9.28 11.54 14.29
CA ARG A 293 10.37 12.34 14.84
C ARG A 293 11.67 11.56 14.99
N VAL A 294 12.79 12.25 14.86
CA VAL A 294 14.14 11.74 15.13
C VAL A 294 14.92 12.68 16.03
N ASP A 295 15.79 12.11 16.86
CA ASP A 295 16.73 12.89 17.67
C ASP A 295 17.81 13.49 16.75
N ALA A 296 17.85 14.82 16.67
CA ALA A 296 18.76 15.58 15.81
C ALA A 296 19.89 16.27 16.61
N GLY A 297 20.14 15.84 17.85
CA GLY A 297 21.15 16.41 18.75
C GLY A 297 20.77 17.76 19.38
N ASP A 298 19.97 18.58 18.67
CA ASP A 298 19.39 19.84 19.16
C ASP A 298 17.90 19.72 19.55
N GLY A 299 17.35 18.50 19.49
CA GLY A 299 15.95 18.19 19.82
C GLY A 299 15.38 17.12 18.91
N LYS A 300 14.06 16.89 19.02
CA LYS A 300 13.33 16.00 18.11
C LYS A 300 12.84 16.76 16.89
N LYS A 301 13.21 16.32 15.69
CA LYS A 301 12.76 16.89 14.42
C LYS A 301 11.88 15.92 13.64
N VAL A 302 10.83 16.43 13.04
CA VAL A 302 9.95 15.66 12.15
C VAL A 302 10.66 15.36 10.83
N ILE A 303 10.70 14.09 10.43
CA ILE A 303 11.14 13.70 9.09
C ILE A 303 10.04 14.01 8.08
N TRP A 304 10.38 14.79 7.06
CA TRP A 304 9.47 15.20 5.97
C TRP A 304 8.19 15.83 6.51
N PRO A 305 8.25 17.03 7.12
CA PRO A 305 7.07 17.67 7.72
C PRO A 305 5.94 17.92 6.72
N GLU A 306 6.27 18.11 5.43
CA GLU A 306 5.31 18.38 4.36
C GLU A 306 4.70 17.12 3.71
N LEU A 307 5.06 15.93 4.17
CA LEU A 307 4.55 14.65 3.66
C LEU A 307 3.17 14.36 4.26
N ARG A 308 2.17 14.27 3.37
CA ARG A 308 0.78 13.94 3.69
C ARG A 308 0.49 12.44 3.55
N VAL A 309 -0.58 11.99 4.18
CA VAL A 309 -1.08 10.62 4.11
C VAL A 309 -2.48 10.62 3.50
N ALA A 310 -2.69 9.87 2.42
CA ALA A 310 -4.00 9.64 1.83
C ALA A 310 -4.39 8.16 1.99
N SER A 311 -5.41 7.88 2.79
CA SER A 311 -5.98 6.53 2.95
C SER A 311 -7.19 6.39 2.03
N ILE A 312 -7.05 5.62 0.95
CA ILE A 312 -8.09 5.45 -0.06
C ILE A 312 -8.82 4.13 0.17
N TRP A 313 -10.14 4.19 0.34
CA TRP A 313 -11.03 3.04 0.42
C TRP A 313 -12.14 3.14 -0.63
N CYS A 314 -12.73 1.99 -0.98
CA CYS A 314 -13.82 1.93 -1.94
C CYS A 314 -15.09 1.44 -1.25
N ASP A 315 -16.25 1.98 -1.61
CA ASP A 315 -17.51 1.75 -0.88
C ASP A 315 -18.06 0.33 -0.97
N GLN A 316 -17.69 -0.43 -2.01
CA GLN A 316 -18.06 -1.83 -2.23
C GLN A 316 -16.90 -2.79 -1.95
N THR A 317 -15.86 -2.33 -1.25
CA THR A 317 -14.71 -3.16 -0.85
C THR A 317 -15.02 -4.10 0.31
N LEU A 318 -14.13 -5.05 0.57
CA LEU A 318 -14.21 -5.99 1.68
C LEU A 318 -14.11 -5.31 3.06
N ASN A 319 -14.62 -6.01 4.07
CA ASN A 319 -14.76 -5.47 5.43
C ASN A 319 -13.40 -5.07 6.03
N ASP A 320 -12.34 -5.86 5.84
CA ASP A 320 -11.00 -5.56 6.39
C ASP A 320 -10.46 -4.18 6.00
N VAL A 321 -10.75 -3.71 4.79
CA VAL A 321 -10.30 -2.39 4.32
C VAL A 321 -11.08 -1.27 5.02
N LEU A 322 -12.38 -1.47 5.25
CA LEU A 322 -13.20 -0.53 6.00
C LEU A 322 -12.80 -0.47 7.48
N ILE A 323 -12.51 -1.63 8.08
CA ILE A 323 -12.03 -1.71 9.47
C ILE A 323 -10.72 -0.93 9.63
N TRP A 324 -9.79 -1.04 8.68
CA TRP A 324 -8.58 -0.23 8.66
C TRP A 324 -8.90 1.28 8.68
N ASN A 325 -9.77 1.73 7.77
CA ASN A 325 -10.08 3.16 7.67
C ASN A 325 -10.86 3.69 8.89
N TRP A 326 -11.75 2.88 9.45
CA TRP A 326 -12.41 3.17 10.74
C TRP A 326 -11.39 3.33 11.86
N ARG A 327 -10.43 2.40 11.94
CA ARG A 327 -9.44 2.39 13.03
C ARG A 327 -8.44 3.52 12.90
N ILE A 328 -7.91 3.77 11.70
CA ILE A 328 -6.93 4.82 11.49
C ILE A 328 -7.53 6.21 11.75
N ALA A 329 -8.82 6.42 11.42
CA ALA A 329 -9.54 7.64 11.77
C ALA A 329 -9.54 7.89 13.29
N GLN A 330 -9.90 6.86 14.07
CA GLN A 330 -9.92 6.96 15.54
C GLN A 330 -8.55 7.20 16.14
N LEU A 331 -7.54 6.46 15.68
CA LEU A 331 -6.18 6.60 16.20
C LEU A 331 -5.61 7.98 15.87
N TRP A 332 -5.83 8.46 14.65
CA TRP A 332 -5.37 9.77 14.24
C TRP A 332 -6.05 10.88 15.04
N GLU A 333 -7.37 10.79 15.26
CA GLU A 333 -8.10 11.75 16.07
C GLU A 333 -7.61 11.76 17.53
N ALA A 334 -7.40 10.59 18.13
CA ALA A 334 -6.87 10.49 19.48
C ALA A 334 -5.45 11.09 19.60
N GLU A 335 -4.56 10.82 18.64
CA GLU A 335 -3.20 11.39 18.64
C GLU A 335 -3.22 12.91 18.37
N ARG A 336 -4.20 13.41 17.61
CA ARG A 336 -4.45 14.84 17.39
C ARG A 336 -4.89 15.54 18.66
N GLU A 337 -5.83 14.97 19.40
CA GLU A 337 -6.32 15.51 20.68
C GLU A 337 -5.22 15.59 21.74
N LEU A 338 -4.25 14.66 21.70
CA LEU A 338 -3.06 14.67 22.55
C LEU A 338 -2.03 15.76 22.17
N GLY A 339 -2.19 16.43 21.03
CA GLY A 339 -1.31 17.51 20.58
C GLY A 339 0.10 17.05 20.19
N HIS A 340 0.24 15.86 19.61
CA HIS A 340 1.55 15.33 19.23
C HIS A 340 2.15 16.02 17.99
N ASP A 341 3.30 16.67 18.16
CA ASP A 341 4.06 17.35 17.07
C ASP A 341 4.61 16.42 15.97
N GLY A 342 4.42 15.09 16.09
CA GLY A 342 4.88 14.08 15.13
C GLY A 342 3.78 13.52 14.21
N LEU A 343 2.57 14.09 14.29
CA LEU A 343 1.40 13.60 13.57
C LEU A 343 1.41 14.07 12.11
N ARG A 344 1.32 13.15 11.15
CA ARG A 344 1.17 13.51 9.74
C ARG A 344 -0.26 13.92 9.42
N PRO A 345 -0.49 14.89 8.51
CA PRO A 345 -1.81 15.15 7.97
C PRO A 345 -2.39 13.89 7.31
N LEU A 346 -3.58 13.47 7.72
CA LEU A 346 -4.27 12.30 7.20
C LEU A 346 -5.57 12.72 6.50
N GLU A 347 -5.73 12.29 5.27
CA GLU A 347 -6.98 12.38 4.52
C GLU A 347 -7.53 10.96 4.30
N ILE A 348 -8.80 10.73 4.65
CA ILE A 348 -9.49 9.47 4.39
C ILE A 348 -10.45 9.70 3.23
N LEU A 349 -10.18 9.04 2.11
CA LEU A 349 -10.80 9.34 0.84
C LEU A 349 -11.58 8.13 0.34
N ARG A 350 -12.85 8.36 -0.01
CA ARG A 350 -13.75 7.35 -0.55
C ARG A 350 -13.76 7.37 -2.07
N PHE A 351 -13.67 6.19 -2.68
CA PHE A 351 -13.87 5.98 -4.10
C PHE A 351 -15.16 5.17 -4.33
N ASP A 352 -16.17 5.82 -4.89
CA ASP A 352 -17.52 5.28 -4.97
C ASP A 352 -17.66 4.17 -6.02
N ASN A 353 -18.67 3.31 -5.88
CA ASN A 353 -19.01 2.22 -6.80
C ASN A 353 -17.83 1.34 -7.21
N ALA A 354 -16.98 0.94 -6.26
CA ALA A 354 -15.83 0.11 -6.54
C ALA A 354 -15.49 -0.82 -5.38
N ASN A 355 -14.87 -1.94 -5.72
CA ASN A 355 -14.34 -2.89 -4.74
C ASN A 355 -12.83 -2.63 -4.52
N HIS A 356 -12.07 -3.69 -4.24
CA HIS A 356 -10.63 -3.67 -4.01
C HIS A 356 -9.75 -3.42 -5.26
N PHE A 357 -10.33 -3.44 -6.47
CA PHE A 357 -9.64 -3.40 -7.77
C PHE A 357 -10.01 -2.20 -8.67
N PRO A 358 -10.19 -0.97 -8.17
CA PRO A 358 -10.64 0.15 -9.01
C PRO A 358 -9.63 0.50 -10.11
N HIS A 359 -8.33 0.22 -9.90
CA HIS A 359 -7.28 0.40 -10.89
C HIS A 359 -7.41 -0.52 -12.11
N TRP A 360 -8.17 -1.61 -12.01
CA TRP A 360 -8.45 -2.54 -13.10
C TRP A 360 -9.89 -2.41 -13.63
N ASP A 361 -10.87 -2.31 -12.72
CA ASP A 361 -12.31 -2.23 -13.06
C ASP A 361 -12.70 -0.87 -13.67
N ASP A 362 -12.11 0.22 -13.18
CA ASP A 362 -12.47 1.59 -13.55
C ASP A 362 -11.22 2.49 -13.59
N ALA A 363 -10.24 2.04 -14.39
CA ALA A 363 -8.89 2.59 -14.40
C ALA A 363 -8.86 4.09 -14.75
N GLU A 364 -9.75 4.58 -15.61
CA GLU A 364 -9.84 6.00 -15.97
C GLU A 364 -10.24 6.85 -14.76
N ARG A 365 -11.38 6.52 -14.13
CA ARG A 365 -11.89 7.30 -12.99
C ARG A 365 -10.94 7.19 -11.81
N PHE A 366 -10.35 6.01 -11.59
CA PHE A 366 -9.38 5.82 -10.52
C PHE A 366 -8.08 6.59 -10.75
N THR A 367 -7.55 6.62 -11.98
CA THR A 367 -6.36 7.41 -12.31
C THR A 367 -6.60 8.91 -12.10
N LYS A 368 -7.76 9.42 -12.50
CA LYS A 368 -8.14 10.81 -12.23
C LYS A 368 -8.32 11.08 -10.73
N PHE A 369 -8.94 10.16 -10.00
CA PHE A 369 -9.14 10.29 -8.57
C PHE A 369 -7.80 10.36 -7.83
N ILE A 370 -6.89 9.41 -8.06
CA ILE A 370 -5.59 9.39 -7.38
C ILE A 370 -4.75 10.62 -7.74
N ALA A 371 -4.81 11.10 -8.99
CA ALA A 371 -4.11 12.32 -9.40
C ALA A 371 -4.55 13.55 -8.59
N ASN A 372 -5.85 13.66 -8.29
CA ASN A 372 -6.40 14.77 -7.50
C ASN A 372 -6.12 14.63 -6.00
N SER A 373 -5.79 13.43 -5.52
CA SER A 373 -5.51 13.15 -4.10
C SER A 373 -4.04 13.42 -3.71
N ILE A 374 -3.12 13.48 -4.67
CA ILE A 374 -1.66 13.46 -4.40
C ILE A 374 -0.97 14.80 -4.48
#